data_AF-A0A7S0KU21-F1
#
_entry.id   AF-A0A7S0KU21-F1
#
_cell.length_a   1.000
_cell.length_b   1.000
_cell.length_c   1.000
_cell.angle_alpha   90.00
_cell.angle_beta   90.00
_cell.angle_gamma   90.00
#
_symmetry.space_group_name_H-M   'P 1'
#
loop_
_entity.id
_entity.type
_entity.pdbx_description
1 polymer ?
#
loop_
_entity_poly.entity_id
_entity_poly.type
_entity_poly.pdbx_seq_one_letter_code
_entity_poly.pdbx_strand_id
1 'polypeptide(L)'
;PARRTAPAPPPPRSYRTIAMSDRCLKTQKCVVVLALALVAAFLCVDVARHPAAYVRLGTQRLGPGPGEWLVEAPEVHDLRESDLAHAGDRHARELASRDCLVVAKDGVIVHERYHNGANANSL
;
A
#
# COMPACT_ATOMS: atom_id res chain seq x y z
N PRO A 1 -5.91 -36.27 -83.54
CA PRO A 1 -4.81 -36.12 -82.54
C PRO A 1 -4.39 -34.65 -82.39
N ALA A 2 -4.88 -33.97 -81.34
CA ALA A 2 -4.49 -32.60 -80.99
C ALA A 2 -3.90 -32.60 -79.56
N ARG A 3 -2.62 -32.25 -79.46
CA ARG A 3 -1.89 -32.13 -78.19
C ARG A 3 -2.04 -30.71 -77.66
N ARG A 4 -2.59 -30.52 -76.46
CA ARG A 4 -2.48 -29.27 -75.67
C ARG A 4 -2.25 -29.64 -74.20
N THR A 5 -0.99 -29.67 -73.79
CA THR A 5 -0.30 -28.67 -72.94
C THR A 5 -0.95 -28.47 -71.57
N ALA A 6 -0.31 -29.08 -70.57
CA ALA A 6 -0.65 -28.92 -69.16
C ALA A 6 -0.40 -27.48 -68.69
N PRO A 7 -1.21 -26.95 -67.76
CA PRO A 7 -1.04 -25.61 -67.21
C PRO A 7 0.25 -25.49 -66.39
N ALA A 8 0.92 -24.35 -66.51
CA ALA A 8 2.17 -24.05 -65.81
C ALA A 8 2.00 -24.06 -64.28
N PRO A 9 3.02 -24.49 -63.52
CA PRO A 9 2.95 -24.48 -62.06
C PRO A 9 2.90 -23.05 -61.51
N PRO A 10 2.17 -22.82 -60.41
CA PRO A 10 2.07 -21.50 -59.79
C PRO A 10 3.44 -21.03 -59.24
N PRO A 11 3.70 -19.71 -59.21
CA PRO A 11 4.96 -19.16 -58.73
C PRO A 11 5.16 -19.42 -57.22
N PRO A 12 6.41 -19.48 -56.75
CA PRO A 12 6.72 -19.77 -55.35
C PRO A 12 6.17 -18.68 -54.42
N ARG A 13 5.45 -19.08 -53.36
CA ARG A 13 5.02 -18.19 -52.28
C ARG A 13 6.23 -17.70 -51.50
N SER A 14 6.51 -16.40 -51.58
CA SER A 14 7.46 -15.70 -50.72
C SER A 14 6.92 -15.68 -49.29
N TYR A 15 7.50 -16.49 -48.40
CA TYR A 15 7.31 -16.31 -46.96
C TYR A 15 8.16 -15.14 -46.50
N ARG A 16 7.53 -13.98 -46.27
CA ARG A 16 8.16 -12.86 -45.56
C ARG A 16 8.17 -13.18 -44.07
N THR A 17 9.29 -13.67 -43.56
CA THR A 17 9.56 -13.63 -42.13
C THR A 17 9.71 -12.16 -41.74
N ILE A 18 8.75 -11.63 -40.98
CA ILE A 18 8.86 -10.29 -40.40
C ILE A 18 9.94 -10.37 -39.33
N ALA A 19 11.19 -10.05 -39.69
CA ALA A 19 12.21 -9.74 -38.71
C ALA A 19 11.76 -8.47 -37.98
N MET A 20 11.28 -8.63 -36.74
CA MET A 20 11.03 -7.47 -35.88
C MET A 20 12.37 -6.76 -35.66
N SER A 21 12.47 -5.55 -36.21
CA SER A 21 13.67 -4.70 -36.20
C SER A 21 14.17 -4.47 -34.76
N ASP A 22 15.49 -4.57 -34.56
CA ASP A 22 16.22 -4.24 -33.31
C ASP A 22 15.81 -2.91 -32.64
N ARG A 23 15.23 -1.99 -33.43
CA ARG A 23 14.68 -0.73 -32.94
C ARG A 23 13.53 -0.92 -31.94
N CYS A 24 12.71 -1.97 -32.08
CA CYS A 24 11.60 -2.23 -31.17
C CYS A 24 12.08 -2.65 -29.78
N LEU A 25 13.12 -3.52 -29.72
CA LEU A 25 13.70 -3.99 -28.46
C LEU A 25 14.43 -2.88 -27.69
N LYS A 26 15.08 -1.95 -28.40
CA LYS A 26 15.80 -0.83 -27.78
C LYS A 26 14.87 0.20 -27.18
N THR A 27 13.79 0.55 -27.89
CA THR A 27 12.75 1.45 -27.39
C THR A 27 12.04 0.86 -26.17
N GLN A 28 11.76 -0.45 -26.18
CA GLN A 28 11.15 -1.14 -25.03
C GLN A 28 12.03 -1.05 -23.76
N LYS A 29 13.35 -1.26 -23.89
CA LYS A 29 14.29 -1.15 -22.76
C LYS A 29 14.37 0.29 -22.22
N CYS A 30 14.42 1.28 -23.10
CA CYS A 30 14.46 2.69 -22.69
C CYS A 30 13.18 3.10 -21.94
N VAL A 31 12.01 2.65 -22.40
CA VAL A 31 10.72 2.93 -21.73
C VAL A 31 10.69 2.30 -20.33
N VAL A 32 11.16 1.06 -20.17
CA VAL A 32 11.20 0.40 -18.85
C VAL A 32 12.16 1.13 -17.90
N VAL A 33 13.34 1.52 -18.37
CA VAL A 33 14.30 2.27 -17.54
C VAL A 33 13.73 3.63 -17.14
N LEU A 34 13.09 4.34 -18.07
CA LEU A 34 12.48 5.64 -17.78
C LEU A 34 11.32 5.53 -16.80
N ALA A 35 10.48 4.49 -16.94
CA ALA A 35 9.38 4.22 -16.02
C ALA A 35 9.89 3.87 -14.61
N LEU A 36 10.92 3.03 -14.50
CA LEU A 36 11.56 2.72 -13.21
C LEU A 36 12.18 3.96 -12.56
N ALA A 37 12.85 4.82 -13.36
CA ALA A 37 13.42 6.06 -12.87
C ALA A 37 12.33 7.03 -12.36
N LEU A 38 11.20 7.13 -13.07
CA LEU A 38 10.06 7.93 -12.62
C LEU A 38 9.46 7.38 -11.34
N VAL A 39 9.20 6.08 -11.24
CA VAL A 39 8.68 5.45 -10.01
C VAL A 39 9.63 5.69 -8.84
N ALA A 40 10.94 5.49 -9.04
CA ALA A 40 11.94 5.76 -8.01
C ALA A 40 11.93 7.24 -7.59
N ALA A 41 11.82 8.18 -8.54
CA ALA A 41 11.73 9.60 -8.22
C ALA A 41 10.46 9.94 -7.41
N PHE A 42 9.31 9.35 -7.77
CA PHE A 42 8.07 9.52 -7.00
C PHE A 42 8.21 9.00 -5.58
N LEU A 43 8.79 7.81 -5.39
CA LEU A 43 9.05 7.24 -4.08
C LEU A 43 10.01 8.12 -3.25
N CYS A 44 11.08 8.63 -3.85
CA CYS A 44 12.01 9.54 -3.16
C CYS A 44 11.32 10.83 -2.70
N VAL A 45 10.45 11.40 -3.54
CA VAL A 45 9.67 12.60 -3.19
C VAL A 45 8.68 12.31 -2.07
N ASP A 46 8.03 11.14 -2.10
CA ASP A 46 7.09 10.71 -1.07
C ASP A 46 7.77 10.56 0.29
N VAL A 47 8.92 9.88 0.33
CA VAL A 47 9.75 9.75 1.53
C VAL A 47 10.22 11.11 2.06
N ALA A 48 10.63 12.02 1.16
CA ALA A 48 11.05 13.37 1.55
C ALA A 48 9.91 14.24 2.07
N ARG A 49 8.66 14.02 1.61
CA ARG A 49 7.47 14.75 2.08
C ARG A 49 6.91 14.18 3.38
N HIS A 50 7.09 12.88 3.61
CA HIS A 50 6.57 12.19 4.79
C HIS A 50 7.67 11.59 5.68
N PRO A 51 8.74 12.35 6.03
CA PRO A 51 9.87 11.78 6.75
C PRO A 51 9.47 11.24 8.13
N ALA A 52 8.48 11.88 8.79
CA ALA A 52 7.95 11.42 10.07
C ALA A 52 7.26 10.05 10.00
N ALA A 53 6.53 9.77 8.91
CA ALA A 53 5.84 8.48 8.73
C ALA A 53 6.85 7.33 8.55
N TYR A 54 7.90 7.55 7.76
CA TYR A 54 8.96 6.55 7.54
C TYR A 54 9.89 6.39 8.75
N VAL A 55 10.22 7.46 9.46
CA VAL A 55 10.98 7.39 10.72
C VAL A 55 10.18 6.62 11.78
N ARG A 56 8.86 6.81 11.87
CA ARG A 56 8.00 6.00 12.74
C ARG A 56 8.02 4.52 12.36
N LEU A 57 7.94 4.20 11.07
CA LEU A 57 8.02 2.82 10.57
C LEU A 57 9.34 2.13 10.94
N GLY A 58 10.45 2.88 10.96
CA GLY A 58 11.79 2.34 11.25
C GLY A 58 12.18 2.30 12.73
N THR A 59 11.53 3.09 13.59
CA THR A 59 11.96 3.28 14.98
C THR A 59 10.99 2.76 16.02
N GLN A 60 9.72 2.57 15.68
CA GLN A 60 8.70 2.23 16.66
C GLN A 60 8.23 0.79 16.48
N ARG A 61 8.30 0.03 17.57
CA ARG A 61 7.52 -1.19 17.76
C ARG A 61 6.05 -0.79 17.88
N LEU A 62 5.46 -0.44 16.73
CA LEU A 62 4.07 -0.04 16.62
C LEU A 62 3.22 -1.31 16.74
N GLY A 63 2.53 -1.48 17.88
CA GLY A 63 1.55 -2.53 18.11
C GLY A 63 1.86 -3.44 19.30
N PRO A 64 1.15 -4.57 19.44
CA PRO A 64 1.27 -5.49 20.57
C PRO A 64 2.62 -6.22 20.54
N GLY A 65 3.66 -5.54 20.99
CA GLY A 65 5.01 -6.05 21.15
C GLY A 65 5.59 -5.63 22.51
N PRO A 66 6.78 -6.14 22.88
CA PRO A 66 7.42 -5.73 24.11
C PRO A 66 7.86 -4.26 23.99
N GLY A 67 7.32 -3.39 24.85
CA GLY A 67 7.62 -1.95 24.88
C GLY A 67 6.41 -1.11 25.29
N GLU A 68 6.65 0.17 25.58
CA GLU A 68 5.56 1.11 25.81
C GLU A 68 4.79 1.36 24.51
N TRP A 69 3.47 1.42 24.61
CA TRP A 69 2.63 1.80 23.49
C TRP A 69 2.68 3.31 23.31
N LEU A 70 2.86 3.74 22.07
CA LEU A 70 2.72 5.14 21.74
C LEU A 70 1.24 5.54 21.77
N VAL A 71 0.97 6.72 22.34
CA VAL A 71 -0.35 7.34 22.32
C VAL A 71 -0.32 8.54 21.39
N GLU A 72 -1.30 8.61 20.50
CA GLU A 72 -1.42 9.69 19.53
C GLU A 72 -2.84 10.22 19.40
N ALA A 73 -2.95 11.45 18.89
CA ALA A 73 -4.24 12.05 18.57
C ALA A 73 -4.92 11.27 17.43
N PRO A 74 -6.23 10.96 17.54
CA PRO A 74 -6.95 10.17 16.55
C PRO A 74 -6.99 10.85 15.17
N GLU A 75 -6.90 12.17 15.10
CA GLU A 75 -6.91 12.95 13.85
C GLU A 75 -5.72 12.63 12.95
N VAL A 76 -4.57 12.23 13.53
CA VAL A 76 -3.38 11.78 12.78
C VAL A 76 -3.65 10.46 12.04
N HIS A 77 -4.64 9.71 12.50
CA HIS A 77 -5.04 8.40 11.99
C HIS A 77 -6.40 8.42 11.31
N ASP A 78 -6.85 9.54 10.74
CA ASP A 78 -8.15 9.69 10.07
C ASP A 78 -9.36 9.29 10.95
N LEU A 79 -9.24 9.46 12.26
CA LEU A 79 -10.32 9.27 13.21
C LEU A 79 -10.70 10.62 13.84
N ARG A 80 -11.94 10.73 14.33
CA ARG A 80 -12.40 11.91 15.05
C ARG A 80 -12.48 11.60 16.54
N GLU A 81 -11.87 12.43 17.36
CA GLU A 81 -11.96 12.30 18.81
C GLU A 81 -13.41 12.23 19.32
N SER A 82 -14.32 13.02 18.74
CA SER A 82 -15.74 13.03 19.13
C SER A 82 -16.45 11.69 18.92
N ASP A 83 -16.13 10.98 17.84
CA ASP A 83 -16.76 9.70 17.52
C ASP A 83 -16.25 8.62 18.48
N LEU A 84 -14.96 8.65 18.82
CA LEU A 84 -14.34 7.75 19.78
C LEU A 84 -14.84 8.01 21.21
N ALA A 85 -14.97 9.28 21.59
CA ALA A 85 -15.55 9.66 22.88
C ALA A 85 -17.00 9.20 23.01
N HIS A 86 -17.82 9.40 21.97
CA HIS A 86 -19.20 8.95 21.95
C HIS A 86 -19.32 7.41 22.03
N ALA A 87 -18.45 6.70 21.30
CA ALA A 87 -18.37 5.24 21.36
C ALA A 87 -17.94 4.76 22.76
N GLY A 88 -17.02 5.48 23.41
CA GLY A 88 -16.59 5.25 24.78
C GLY A 88 -17.72 5.42 25.80
N ASP A 89 -18.47 6.52 25.71
CA ASP A 89 -19.64 6.76 26.57
C ASP A 89 -20.71 5.67 26.39
N ARG A 90 -20.93 5.21 25.16
CA ARG A 90 -21.85 4.10 24.89
C ARG A 90 -21.36 2.80 25.52
N HIS A 91 -20.09 2.46 25.33
CA HIS A 91 -19.50 1.24 25.92
C HIS A 91 -19.56 1.25 27.45
N ALA A 92 -19.33 2.40 28.09
CA ALA A 92 -19.43 2.51 29.54
C ALA A 92 -20.83 2.14 30.08
N ARG A 93 -21.89 2.41 29.31
CA ARG A 93 -23.27 2.05 29.67
C ARG A 93 -23.61 0.60 29.41
N GLU A 94 -23.11 0.05 28.30
CA GLU A 94 -23.42 -1.32 27.85
C GLU A 94 -22.57 -2.38 28.56
N LEU A 95 -21.36 -2.03 29.00
CA LEU A 95 -20.37 -2.94 29.56
C LEU A 95 -19.89 -2.45 30.93
N ALA A 96 -20.83 -2.32 31.87
CA ALA A 96 -20.59 -1.76 33.21
C ALA A 96 -19.48 -2.48 34.02
N SER A 97 -19.09 -3.70 33.64
CA SER A 97 -18.05 -4.49 34.32
C SER A 97 -16.65 -4.34 33.71
N ARG A 98 -16.42 -3.41 32.77
CA ARG A 98 -15.09 -3.20 32.16
C ARG A 98 -14.37 -2.00 32.74
N ASP A 99 -13.14 -2.23 33.16
CA ASP A 99 -12.28 -1.20 33.74
C ASP A 99 -11.59 -0.33 32.69
N CYS A 100 -11.60 -0.72 31.40
CA CYS A 100 -11.03 0.09 30.32
C CYS A 100 -11.62 -0.19 28.93
N LEU A 101 -11.53 0.82 28.05
CA LEU A 101 -11.66 0.73 26.61
C LEU A 101 -10.39 1.31 25.98
N VAL A 102 -9.73 0.53 25.13
CA VAL A 102 -8.54 0.96 24.37
C VAL A 102 -8.82 0.72 22.89
N VAL A 103 -8.58 1.75 22.08
CA VAL A 103 -8.66 1.69 20.62
C VAL A 103 -7.27 1.95 20.07
N ALA A 104 -6.78 1.01 19.27
CA ALA A 104 -5.50 1.12 18.59
C ALA A 104 -5.69 1.11 17.07
N LYS A 105 -4.93 1.96 16.37
CA LYS A 105 -4.89 2.03 14.90
C LYS A 105 -3.45 2.30 14.46
N ASP A 106 -3.03 1.68 13.36
CA ASP A 106 -1.67 1.79 12.80
C ASP A 106 -0.55 1.48 13.82
N GLY A 107 -0.86 0.62 14.79
CA GLY A 107 0.07 0.18 15.84
C GLY A 107 0.30 1.21 16.96
N VAL A 108 -0.54 2.24 17.08
CA VAL A 108 -0.54 3.17 18.23
C VAL A 108 -1.90 3.15 18.93
N ILE A 109 -1.92 3.56 20.19
CA ILE A 109 -3.17 3.85 20.91
C ILE A 109 -3.66 5.22 20.45
N VAL A 110 -4.90 5.28 19.98
CA VAL A 110 -5.54 6.53 19.51
C VAL A 110 -6.66 7.00 20.44
N HIS A 111 -7.13 6.12 21.34
CA HIS A 111 -8.10 6.46 22.36
C HIS A 111 -8.03 5.45 23.51
N GLU A 112 -8.02 5.97 24.73
CA GLU A 112 -8.12 5.17 25.94
C GLU A 112 -9.11 5.81 26.91
N ARG A 113 -9.87 4.97 27.60
CA ARG A 113 -10.77 5.39 28.66
C ARG A 113 -10.80 4.36 29.76
N TYR A 114 -10.37 4.76 30.94
CA TYR A 114 -10.40 3.92 32.13
C TYR A 114 -11.56 4.31 33.03
N HIS A 115 -12.11 3.31 33.72
CA HIS A 115 -13.23 3.46 34.64
C HIS A 115 -12.81 2.99 36.03
N ASN A 116 -13.60 3.33 37.06
CA ASN A 116 -13.43 2.81 38.43
C ASN A 116 -12.07 3.10 39.09
N GLY A 117 -11.36 4.15 38.67
CA GLY A 117 -10.05 4.51 39.23
C GLY A 117 -8.89 3.65 38.72
N ALA A 118 -9.13 2.76 37.76
CA ALA A 118 -8.08 2.13 36.98
C ALA A 118 -7.36 3.20 36.15
N ASN A 119 -6.04 3.09 36.01
CA ASN A 119 -5.27 3.85 35.03
C ASN A 119 -4.11 2.97 34.53
N ALA A 120 -3.38 3.44 33.50
CA ALA A 120 -2.24 2.70 32.96
C ALA A 120 -1.14 2.38 34.01
N ASN A 121 -1.13 3.08 35.14
CA ASN A 121 -0.11 3.01 36.18
C ASN A 121 -0.59 2.31 37.47
N SER A 122 -1.79 1.73 37.50
CA SER A 122 -2.37 1.11 38.70
C SER A 122 -2.01 -0.38 38.87
N LEU A 123 -0.87 -0.81 38.33
CA LEU A 123 -0.33 -2.18 38.45
C LEU A 123 0.67 -2.30 39.60
#